data_AF-A0A3N5EK01-F1
#
_entry.id   AF-A0A3N5EK01-F1
#
_cell.length_a   1.000
_cell.length_b   1.000
_cell.length_c   1.000
_cell.angle_alpha   90.00
_cell.angle_beta   90.00
_cell.angle_gamma   90.00
#
_symmetry.space_group_name_H-M   'P 1'
#
loop_
_entity.id
_entity.type
_entity.pdbx_description
1 polymer ?
#
loop_
_entity_poly.entity_id
_entity_poly.type
_entity_poly.pdbx_seq_one_letter_code
_entity_poly.pdbx_strand_id
1 'polypeptide(L)'
;MKVLVIGSGGREHALVWKISQSARVEKVYCAPGNAGIQELAECVDIGPTQIKELLAFALIQKIDLTVVGPESSLVDGIVDAFQKKKMRIFGPSQRAAILEGSKAFTKE
;
A
#
# COMPACT_ATOMS: atom_id res chain seq x y z
N MET A 1 -13.65 9.20 -0.20
CA MET A 1 -12.68 8.21 -0.73
C MET A 1 -12.11 7.34 0.39
N LYS A 2 -12.08 6.02 0.23
CA LYS A 2 -11.40 5.08 1.13
C LYS A 2 -10.00 4.78 0.62
N VAL A 3 -8.99 4.98 1.46
CA VAL A 3 -7.58 4.76 1.11
C VAL A 3 -7.00 3.63 1.93
N LEU A 4 -6.20 2.76 1.30
CA LEU A 4 -5.41 1.73 1.97
C LEU A 4 -3.92 2.06 1.85
N VAL A 5 -3.20 2.14 2.96
CA VAL A 5 -1.73 2.27 2.98
C VAL A 5 -1.11 0.95 3.40
N ILE A 6 -0.19 0.41 2.60
CA ILE A 6 0.52 -0.84 2.90
C ILE A 6 1.82 -0.53 3.61
N GLY A 7 2.07 -1.21 4.73
CA GLY A 7 3.27 -1.12 5.57
C GLY A 7 2.98 -0.72 7.01
N SER A 8 4.03 -0.55 7.79
CA SER A 8 3.96 -0.30 9.25
C SER A 8 5.08 0.61 9.77
N GLY A 9 5.89 1.21 8.88
CA GLY A 9 7.01 2.05 9.26
C GLY A 9 6.62 3.52 9.49
N GLY A 10 7.61 4.34 9.82
CA GLY A 10 7.44 5.78 9.97
C GLY A 10 7.05 6.49 8.66
N ARG A 11 7.51 5.98 7.51
CA ARG A 11 7.11 6.47 6.19
C ARG A 11 5.60 6.30 5.98
N GLU A 12 5.06 5.14 6.30
CA GLU A 12 3.63 4.87 6.15
C GLU A 12 2.80 5.68 7.15
N HIS A 13 3.32 5.93 8.35
CA HIS A 13 2.70 6.86 9.28
C HIS A 13 2.62 8.28 8.69
N ALA A 14 3.71 8.82 8.15
CA ALA A 14 3.71 10.13 7.51
C ALA A 14 2.75 10.20 6.31
N LEU A 15 2.66 9.12 5.51
CA LEU A 15 1.70 9.02 4.41
C LEU A 15 0.26 9.03 4.92
N VAL A 16 -0.08 8.19 5.90
CA VAL A 16 -1.41 8.17 6.53
C VAL A 16 -1.76 9.54 7.09
N TRP A 17 -0.85 10.14 7.85
CA TRP A 17 -1.00 11.47 8.43
C TRP A 17 -1.30 12.54 7.38
N LYS A 18 -0.65 12.49 6.22
CA LYS A 18 -0.89 13.48 5.18
C LYS A 18 -2.16 13.21 4.38
N ILE A 19 -2.45 11.94 4.11
CA ILE A 19 -3.64 11.51 3.36
C ILE A 19 -4.92 11.84 4.15
N SER A 20 -4.93 11.62 5.46
CA SER A 20 -6.10 11.86 6.33
C SER A 20 -6.52 13.33 6.39
N GLN A 21 -5.63 14.28 6.06
CA GLN A 21 -5.95 15.71 6.02
C GLN A 21 -6.74 16.14 4.77
N SER A 22 -6.87 15.27 3.76
CA SER A 22 -7.59 15.63 2.55
C SER A 22 -9.10 15.59 2.78
N ALA A 23 -9.80 16.67 2.44
CA ALA A 23 -11.27 16.72 2.49
C ALA A 23 -11.97 15.71 1.56
N ARG A 24 -11.23 15.05 0.65
CA ARG A 24 -11.75 14.00 -0.25
C ARG A 24 -11.66 12.61 0.37
N VAL A 25 -10.91 12.43 1.45
CA VAL A 25 -10.69 11.15 2.12
C VAL A 25 -11.70 11.01 3.25
N GLU A 26 -12.46 9.92 3.21
CA GLU A 26 -13.47 9.60 4.22
C GLU A 26 -12.92 8.63 5.26
N LYS A 27 -12.04 7.72 4.84
CA LYS A 27 -11.47 6.69 5.71
C LYS A 27 -10.11 6.25 5.20
N VAL A 28 -9.18 6.06 6.13
CA VAL A 28 -7.87 5.47 5.88
C VAL A 28 -7.76 4.15 6.61
N TYR A 29 -7.29 3.14 5.90
CA TYR A 29 -6.87 1.86 6.44
C TYR A 29 -5.35 1.73 6.31
N CYS A 30 -4.72 1.00 7.22
CA CYS A 30 -3.31 0.65 7.11
C CYS A 30 -3.10 -0.84 7.39
N ALA A 31 -2.24 -1.49 6.61
CA ALA A 31 -1.99 -2.93 6.70
C ALA A 31 -0.48 -3.23 6.75
N PRO A 32 0.08 -3.71 7.89
CA PRO A 32 -0.57 -3.89 9.18
C PRO A 32 -0.68 -2.61 10.03
N GLY A 33 0.04 -1.54 9.67
CA GLY A 33 0.14 -0.34 10.49
C GLY A 33 0.95 -0.53 11.78
N ASN A 34 0.88 0.44 12.67
CA ASN A 34 1.53 0.45 13.98
C ASN A 34 0.72 1.28 14.98
N ALA A 35 1.14 1.31 16.26
CA ALA A 35 0.42 2.01 17.32
C ALA A 35 0.16 3.51 17.03
N GLY A 36 1.11 4.23 16.43
CA GLY A 36 0.90 5.63 16.06
C GLY A 36 -0.07 5.80 14.89
N ILE A 37 -0.05 4.87 13.93
CA ILE A 37 -0.99 4.89 12.79
C ILE A 37 -2.42 4.63 13.25
N GLN A 38 -2.64 3.82 14.29
CA GLN A 38 -3.97 3.53 14.84
C GLN A 38 -4.72 4.77 15.33
N GLU A 39 -4.01 5.86 15.65
CA GLU A 39 -4.63 7.13 16.03
C GLU A 39 -5.27 7.87 14.83
N LEU A 40 -4.85 7.53 13.61
CA LEU A 40 -5.22 8.25 12.38
C LEU A 40 -5.90 7.36 11.32
N ALA A 41 -5.78 6.03 11.43
CA ALA A 41 -6.30 5.06 10.48
C ALA A 41 -6.70 3.75 11.16
N GLU A 42 -7.61 3.01 10.52
CA GLU A 42 -7.94 1.65 10.96
C GLU A 42 -6.83 0.68 10.52
N CYS A 43 -6.11 0.13 11.49
CA CYS A 43 -5.09 -0.88 11.22
C CYS A 43 -5.72 -2.27 11.11
N VAL A 44 -5.33 -3.03 10.09
CA VAL A 44 -5.81 -4.40 9.85
C VAL A 44 -4.64 -5.36 9.87
N ASP A 45 -4.80 -6.50 10.55
CA ASP A 45 -3.74 -7.49 10.72
C ASP A 45 -3.52 -8.32 9.44
N ILE A 46 -3.00 -7.66 8.41
CA ILE A 46 -2.60 -8.26 7.13
C ILE A 46 -1.20 -7.75 6.82
N GLY A 47 -0.26 -8.68 6.67
CA GLY A 47 1.13 -8.40 6.35
C GLY A 47 1.31 -7.81 4.93
N PRO A 48 2.38 -7.03 4.71
CA PRO A 48 2.57 -6.27 3.48
C PRO A 48 2.76 -7.15 2.22
N THR A 49 3.24 -8.39 2.39
CA THR A 49 3.45 -9.35 1.29
C THR A 49 2.30 -10.35 1.14
N GLN A 50 1.24 -10.29 1.96
CA GLN A 50 0.04 -11.12 1.84
C GLN A 50 -0.90 -10.58 0.74
N ILE A 51 -0.39 -10.46 -0.49
CA ILE A 51 -1.04 -9.77 -1.62
C ILE A 51 -2.46 -10.26 -1.88
N LYS A 52 -2.71 -11.58 -1.78
CA LYS A 52 -4.05 -12.15 -1.99
C LYS A 52 -5.06 -11.64 -0.96
N GLU A 53 -4.64 -11.55 0.30
CA GLU A 53 -5.48 -11.08 1.40
C GLU A 53 -5.68 -9.56 1.31
N LEU A 54 -4.62 -8.81 1.00
CA LEU A 54 -4.70 -7.37 0.75
C LEU A 54 -5.66 -7.04 -0.39
N LEU A 55 -5.59 -7.79 -1.49
CA LEU A 55 -6.48 -7.62 -2.64
C LEU A 55 -7.94 -7.96 -2.29
N ALA A 56 -8.16 -9.07 -1.58
CA ALA A 56 -9.50 -9.46 -1.12
C ALA A 56 -10.09 -8.40 -0.17
N PHE A 57 -9.30 -7.93 0.79
CA PHE A 57 -9.67 -6.86 1.71
C PHE A 57 -10.03 -5.58 0.95
N ALA A 58 -9.18 -5.17 0.00
CA ALA A 58 -9.40 -3.96 -0.77
C ALA A 58 -10.70 -4.02 -1.59
N LEU A 59 -11.02 -5.19 -2.17
CA LEU A 59 -12.28 -5.42 -2.88
C LEU A 59 -13.50 -5.39 -1.94
N ILE A 60 -13.44 -6.10 -0.80
CA ILE A 60 -14.53 -6.17 0.19
C ILE A 60 -14.83 -4.79 0.78
N GLN A 61 -13.79 -4.06 1.18
CA GLN A 61 -13.93 -2.73 1.79
C GLN A 61 -14.22 -1.63 0.77
N LYS A 62 -14.18 -1.95 -0.53
CA LYS A 62 -14.34 -1.01 -1.65
C LYS A 62 -13.32 0.12 -1.56
N ILE A 63 -12.05 -0.23 -1.46
CA ILE A 63 -10.94 0.72 -1.44
C ILE A 63 -10.84 1.40 -2.80
N ASP A 64 -10.78 2.73 -2.76
CA ASP A 64 -10.74 3.57 -3.95
C ASP A 64 -9.30 3.81 -4.45
N LEU A 65 -8.33 3.83 -3.54
CA LEU A 65 -6.91 4.03 -3.79
C LEU A 65 -6.07 3.25 -2.78
N THR A 66 -5.12 2.46 -3.27
CA THR A 66 -4.07 1.83 -2.44
C THR A 66 -2.73 2.55 -2.65
N VAL A 67 -1.98 2.80 -1.59
CA VAL A 67 -0.62 3.37 -1.63
C VAL A 67 0.35 2.37 -1.00
N VAL A 68 1.38 1.97 -1.73
CA VAL A 68 2.33 0.95 -1.27
C VAL A 68 3.56 1.62 -0.69
N GLY A 69 3.87 1.33 0.58
CA GLY A 69 5.06 1.83 1.25
C GLY A 69 6.29 0.92 1.07
N PRO A 70 6.27 -0.34 1.56
CA PRO A 70 7.42 -1.24 1.52
C PRO A 70 7.80 -1.71 0.11
N GLU A 71 9.10 -1.67 -0.18
CA GLU A 71 9.72 -2.18 -1.40
C GLU A 71 9.44 -3.66 -1.66
N SER A 72 9.40 -4.49 -0.60
CA SER A 72 9.15 -5.93 -0.72
C SER A 72 7.83 -6.24 -1.43
N SER A 73 6.76 -5.53 -1.05
CA SER A 73 5.44 -5.69 -1.69
C SER A 73 5.47 -5.35 -3.19
N LEU A 74 6.28 -4.35 -3.57
CA LEU A 74 6.44 -3.91 -4.96
C LEU A 74 7.19 -4.95 -5.79
N VAL A 75 8.29 -5.48 -5.25
CA VAL A 75 9.07 -6.57 -5.87
C VAL A 75 8.23 -7.83 -6.03
N ASP A 76 7.34 -8.12 -5.08
CA ASP A 76 6.40 -9.25 -5.15
C ASP A 76 5.22 -9.03 -6.12
N GLY A 77 5.13 -7.85 -6.74
CA GLY A 77 4.15 -7.56 -7.79
C GLY A 77 2.74 -7.25 -7.29
N ILE A 78 2.62 -6.64 -6.11
CA ILE A 78 1.33 -6.18 -5.57
C ILE A 78 0.59 -5.25 -6.56
N VAL A 79 1.33 -4.36 -7.24
CA VAL A 79 0.76 -3.39 -8.17
C VAL A 79 0.11 -4.09 -9.36
N ASP A 80 0.81 -5.04 -9.97
CA ASP A 80 0.29 -5.84 -11.08
C ASP A 80 -0.96 -6.65 -10.66
N ALA A 81 -0.96 -7.22 -9.45
CA ALA A 81 -2.11 -7.97 -8.92
C ALA A 81 -3.36 -7.09 -8.76
N PHE A 82 -3.22 -5.88 -8.23
CA PHE A 82 -4.31 -4.91 -8.07
C PHE A 82 -4.81 -4.37 -9.41
N GLN A 83 -3.90 -4.03 -10.32
CA GLN A 83 -4.25 -3.52 -11.66
C GLN A 83 -4.98 -4.57 -12.51
N LYS A 84 -4.64 -5.87 -12.39
CA LYS A 84 -5.40 -6.96 -13.03
C LYS A 84 -6.87 -7.01 -12.58
N LYS A 85 -7.19 -6.49 -11.40
CA LYS A 85 -8.57 -6.33 -10.89
C LYS A 85 -9.13 -4.93 -11.11
N LYS A 86 -8.47 -4.10 -11.93
CA LYS A 86 -8.85 -2.71 -12.23
C LYS A 86 -8.91 -1.81 -10.99
N MET A 87 -8.16 -2.14 -9.95
CA MET A 87 -8.06 -1.32 -8.75
C MET A 87 -7.01 -0.23 -8.92
N ARG A 88 -7.26 0.97 -8.40
CA ARG A 88 -6.28 2.05 -8.40
C ARG A 88 -5.28 1.81 -7.27
N ILE A 89 -4.00 1.73 -7.65
CA ILE A 89 -2.89 1.50 -6.74
C ILE A 89 -1.71 2.37 -7.17
N PHE A 90 -1.02 2.95 -6.21
CA PHE A 90 0.15 3.79 -6.41
C PHE A 90 1.41 3.06 -5.96
N GLY A 91 2.31 2.85 -6.92
CA GLY A 91 3.58 2.15 -6.78
C GLY A 91 4.06 1.69 -8.17
N PRO A 92 5.36 1.39 -8.34
CA PRO A 92 5.86 0.80 -9.58
C PRO A 92 5.31 -0.61 -9.81
N SER A 93 5.17 -1.03 -11.07
CA SER A 93 4.95 -2.44 -11.41
C SER A 93 6.14 -3.28 -10.95
N GLN A 94 5.96 -4.60 -10.84
CA GLN A 94 7.03 -5.55 -10.50
C GLN A 94 8.26 -5.35 -11.39
N ARG A 95 8.04 -5.18 -12.70
CA ARG A 95 9.12 -4.95 -13.66
C ARG A 95 9.84 -3.63 -13.40
N ALA A 96 9.13 -2.57 -12.99
CA ALA A 96 9.77 -1.29 -12.69
C ALA A 96 10.45 -1.28 -11.31
N ALA A 97 9.91 -2.04 -10.34
CA ALA A 97 10.45 -2.19 -9.00
C ALA A 97 11.85 -2.84 -8.98
N ILE A 98 12.25 -3.52 -10.07
CA ILE A 98 13.61 -4.07 -10.21
C ILE A 98 14.70 -2.98 -10.08
N LEU A 99 14.40 -1.72 -10.41
CA LEU A 99 15.32 -0.59 -10.25
C LEU A 99 15.71 -0.34 -8.78
N GLU A 100 14.85 -0.74 -7.84
CA GLU A 100 15.13 -0.67 -6.40
C GLU A 100 15.54 -2.04 -5.86
N GLY A 101 14.94 -3.12 -6.36
CA GLY A 101 15.20 -4.49 -5.90
C GLY A 101 16.51 -5.14 -6.38
N SER A 102 17.11 -4.66 -7.49
CA SER A 102 18.35 -5.22 -8.04
C SER A 102 19.40 -4.14 -8.31
N LYS A 103 20.38 -4.04 -7.40
CA LYS A 103 21.51 -3.10 -7.56
C LYS A 103 22.32 -3.33 -8.84
N ALA A 104 22.42 -4.58 -9.29
CA ALA A 104 23.13 -4.92 -10.53
C ALA A 104 22.39 -4.36 -11.74
N PHE A 105 21.08 -4.61 -11.83
CA PHE A 105 20.24 -4.10 -12.93
C PHE A 105 20.27 -2.57 -13.01
N THR A 106 20.25 -1.88 -11.87
CA THR A 106 20.26 -0.40 -11.83
C THR A 106 21.61 0.19 -12.24
N LYS A 107 22.68 -0.60 -12.24
CA LYS A 107 24.03 -0.17 -12.62
C LYS A 107 24.35 -0.39 -14.09
N GLU A 108 23.69 -1.35 -14.73
CA GLU A 108 23.80 -1.66 -16.16
C GLU A 108 23.04 -0.64 -17.02
#